data_AF-A0AAE4G4T2-F1
#
_entry.id   AF-A0AAE4G4T2-F1
#
_cell.length_a   1.000
_cell.length_b   1.000
_cell.length_c   1.000
_cell.angle_alpha   90.00
_cell.angle_beta   90.00
_cell.angle_gamma   90.00
#
_symmetry.space_group_name_H-M   'P 1'
#
loop_
_entity.id
_entity.type
_entity.pdbx_description
1 polymer ?
#
loop_
_entity_poly.entity_id
_entity_poly.type
_entity_poly.pdbx_seq_one_letter_code
_entity_poly.pdbx_strand_id
1 'polypeptide(L)'
;MIKRRNSPFSFSAEDFDESVDSFGAFDPFHSDAPSRHAAGSDASGQAEGDDAADEVRPPLELDLTNHFLIAMPSMLDPIFGGTVVYLCEHNHNGALGVVINKPTDMTMDVLFDRINLKLEIRPDTPDAMPELYRRPVMFGGPVQVERGFVLHSTSEKYSSTLQVTDEVALTTSKDVLEAVAHGDGPERVLVTLGCSGWSPGQLEGEIGRNGWLTVKADPAIIFELPVEQRFTAALALLGIDPVMLSGDAGRA
;
A
#
# COMPACT_ATOMS: atom_id res chain seq x y z
N MET A 1 44.59 1.95 -1.56
CA MET A 1 43.67 3.10 -1.68
C MET A 1 42.55 2.71 -2.65
N ILE A 2 41.41 2.26 -2.12
CA ILE A 2 40.24 1.87 -2.92
C ILE A 2 39.19 2.96 -2.72
N LYS A 3 38.84 3.64 -3.81
CA LYS A 3 37.83 4.72 -3.86
C LYS A 3 36.46 4.15 -3.48
N ARG A 4 35.88 4.62 -2.38
CA ARG A 4 34.46 4.45 -2.06
C ARG A 4 33.65 5.21 -3.12
N ARG A 5 32.82 4.49 -3.88
CA ARG A 5 31.77 5.09 -4.72
C ARG A 5 30.66 5.53 -3.78
N ASN A 6 30.38 6.83 -3.73
CA ASN A 6 29.16 7.37 -3.13
C ASN A 6 27.95 6.81 -3.91
N SER A 7 27.02 6.19 -3.17
CA SER A 7 25.64 5.98 -3.61
C SER A 7 24.92 7.35 -3.62
N PRO A 8 24.05 7.65 -4.62
CA PRO A 8 23.39 8.95 -4.71
C PRO A 8 22.08 9.06 -3.91
N PHE A 9 21.67 8.04 -3.14
CA PHE A 9 20.41 8.06 -2.40
C PHE A 9 20.65 8.30 -0.91
N SER A 10 20.35 9.52 -0.46
CA SER A 10 20.38 9.92 0.94
C SER A 10 18.94 9.95 1.45
N PHE A 11 18.61 9.05 2.36
CA PHE A 11 17.30 8.84 2.98
C PHE A 11 17.30 9.51 4.35
N SER A 12 16.26 10.29 4.70
CA SER A 12 16.19 11.04 5.97
C SER A 12 15.03 10.55 6.85
N ALA A 13 15.09 10.84 8.15
CA ALA A 13 14.00 10.52 9.08
C ALA A 13 12.70 11.33 8.81
N GLU A 14 12.79 12.34 7.95
CA GLU A 14 11.69 13.26 7.58
C GLU A 14 10.69 12.63 6.58
N ASP A 15 11.03 11.48 5.98
CA ASP A 15 10.22 10.82 4.95
C ASP A 15 8.99 10.07 5.51
N PHE A 16 8.74 10.10 6.82
CA PHE A 16 7.68 9.31 7.50
C PHE A 16 6.55 10.14 8.15
N ASP A 17 6.55 11.48 8.06
CA ASP A 17 5.73 12.33 8.95
C ASP A 17 4.57 13.08 8.25
N GLU A 18 3.84 12.44 7.33
CA GLU A 18 2.62 13.03 6.73
C GLU A 18 1.37 12.17 6.96
N SER A 19 0.26 12.84 7.28
CA SER A 19 -1.05 12.26 7.57
C SER A 19 -1.67 11.60 6.34
N VAL A 20 -2.21 10.39 6.53
CA VAL A 20 -3.02 9.66 5.56
C VAL A 20 -4.43 10.25 5.37
N ASP A 21 -4.88 11.14 6.26
CA ASP A 21 -6.25 11.67 6.29
C ASP A 21 -6.55 12.70 5.18
N SER A 22 -5.57 13.04 4.34
CA SER A 22 -5.67 14.16 3.39
C SER A 22 -5.33 13.77 1.96
N PHE A 23 -6.02 12.77 1.39
CA PHE A 23 -6.06 12.63 -0.08
C PHE A 23 -6.78 13.82 -0.77
N GLY A 24 -7.47 14.68 -0.01
CA GLY A 24 -7.99 15.96 -0.51
C GLY A 24 -6.93 17.05 -0.71
N ALA A 25 -5.73 16.91 -0.13
CA ALA A 25 -4.60 17.82 -0.36
C ALA A 25 -3.38 17.13 -1.00
N PHE A 26 -3.42 15.80 -1.16
CA PHE A 26 -2.38 15.01 -1.77
C PHE A 26 -2.61 14.94 -3.29
N ASP A 27 -2.01 15.85 -4.04
CA ASP A 27 -1.90 15.73 -5.50
C ASP A 27 -0.59 14.99 -5.84
N PRO A 28 -0.63 13.66 -6.10
CA PRO A 28 0.56 12.90 -6.47
C PRO A 28 1.15 13.30 -7.84
N PHE A 29 0.58 14.30 -8.52
CA PHE A 29 0.95 14.73 -9.87
C PHE A 29 1.45 16.19 -9.97
N HIS A 30 1.93 16.82 -8.89
CA HIS A 30 2.59 18.13 -9.01
C HIS A 30 3.96 18.04 -9.73
N SER A 31 3.90 17.91 -11.05
CA SER A 31 4.99 18.14 -11.99
C SER A 31 5.03 19.63 -12.32
N ASP A 32 6.04 20.33 -11.84
CA ASP A 32 6.34 21.74 -12.12
C ASP A 32 6.34 22.04 -13.64
N ALA A 33 5.30 22.72 -14.13
CA ALA A 33 5.31 23.44 -15.40
C ALA A 33 4.39 24.69 -15.31
N PRO A 34 4.87 25.87 -15.73
CA PRO A 34 4.18 27.13 -15.44
C PRO A 34 2.98 27.33 -16.37
N SER A 35 1.79 27.45 -15.80
CA SER A 35 0.58 27.84 -16.52
C SER A 35 0.34 29.35 -16.38
N ARG A 36 0.16 30.00 -17.54
CA ARG A 36 -0.10 31.42 -17.70
C ARG A 36 -1.53 31.78 -17.27
N HIS A 37 -1.64 32.98 -16.69
CA HIS A 37 -2.82 33.84 -16.51
C HIS A 37 -4.07 33.57 -17.36
N ALA A 38 -5.25 33.64 -16.73
CA ALA A 38 -6.23 34.71 -16.97
C ALA A 38 -7.37 34.70 -15.91
N ALA A 39 -7.97 35.86 -15.70
CA ALA A 39 -8.83 36.24 -14.58
C ALA A 39 -10.31 36.44 -14.96
N GLY A 40 -11.16 36.60 -13.93
CA GLY A 40 -12.49 37.24 -13.94
C GLY A 40 -13.67 36.25 -13.94
N SER A 41 -14.80 36.45 -13.27
CA SER A 41 -15.33 37.48 -12.35
C SER A 41 -16.75 37.05 -11.95
N ASP A 42 -17.15 37.36 -10.72
CA ASP A 42 -18.51 37.54 -10.14
C ASP A 42 -19.78 37.15 -10.91
N ALA A 43 -20.68 36.42 -10.23
CA ALA A 43 -22.10 36.77 -10.12
C ALA A 43 -22.84 35.96 -9.05
N SER A 44 -23.56 36.67 -8.19
CA SER A 44 -24.52 36.22 -7.20
C SER A 44 -25.88 35.87 -7.82
N GLY A 45 -26.61 34.92 -7.21
CA GLY A 45 -28.00 34.63 -7.54
C GLY A 45 -28.63 33.63 -6.56
N GLN A 46 -29.42 34.13 -5.62
CA GLN A 46 -30.32 33.35 -4.77
C GLN A 46 -31.59 32.97 -5.55
N ALA A 47 -32.08 31.75 -5.38
CA ALA A 47 -33.50 31.42 -5.46
C ALA A 47 -33.78 30.11 -4.69
N GLU A 48 -34.67 30.22 -3.71
CA GLU A 48 -35.26 29.11 -2.95
C GLU A 48 -36.19 28.27 -3.82
N GLY A 49 -36.26 26.97 -3.52
CA GLY A 49 -37.24 26.04 -4.05
C GLY A 49 -37.21 24.76 -3.22
N ASP A 50 -38.17 24.64 -2.31
CA ASP A 50 -38.53 23.40 -1.61
C ASP A 50 -38.88 22.33 -2.65
N ASP A 51 -38.10 21.26 -2.71
CA ASP A 51 -38.55 19.97 -3.21
C ASP A 51 -37.89 18.87 -2.38
N ALA A 52 -38.73 17.95 -1.92
CA ALA A 52 -38.38 16.86 -1.01
C ALA A 52 -37.10 16.15 -1.46
N ALA A 53 -36.09 16.13 -0.59
CA ALA A 53 -34.89 15.35 -0.76
C ALA A 53 -35.26 13.86 -0.76
N ASP A 54 -35.57 13.36 -1.94
CA ASP A 54 -35.32 11.98 -2.32
C ASP A 54 -33.85 11.74 -1.96
N GLU A 55 -33.59 10.88 -0.97
CA GLU A 55 -32.24 10.39 -0.71
C GLU A 55 -31.81 9.67 -1.99
N VAL A 56 -31.17 10.43 -2.89
CA VAL A 56 -30.44 9.91 -4.04
C VAL A 56 -29.36 9.06 -3.43
N ARG A 57 -29.66 7.77 -3.20
CA ARG A 57 -28.65 6.76 -2.98
C ARG A 57 -27.70 6.92 -4.16
N PRO A 58 -26.43 7.27 -3.93
CA PRO A 58 -25.49 7.29 -5.02
C PRO A 58 -25.54 5.91 -5.70
N PRO A 59 -25.24 5.82 -7.01
CA PRO A 59 -25.07 4.53 -7.66
C PRO A 59 -24.21 3.64 -6.77
N LEU A 60 -24.47 2.33 -6.74
CA LEU A 60 -23.60 1.38 -6.03
C LEU A 60 -22.19 1.50 -6.62
N GLU A 61 -21.38 2.41 -6.07
CA GLU A 61 -19.99 2.59 -6.43
C GLU A 61 -19.25 1.34 -5.95
N LEU A 62 -18.44 0.79 -6.84
CA LEU A 62 -17.68 -0.42 -6.58
C LEU A 62 -16.59 -0.11 -5.54
N ASP A 63 -16.88 -0.33 -4.26
CA ASP A 63 -15.86 -0.23 -3.21
C ASP A 63 -15.05 -1.53 -3.13
N LEU A 64 -13.75 -1.42 -3.41
CA LEU A 64 -12.77 -2.51 -3.39
C LEU A 64 -11.82 -2.40 -2.20
N THR A 65 -12.10 -1.53 -1.24
CA THR A 65 -11.38 -1.50 0.03
C THR A 65 -11.40 -2.90 0.66
N ASN A 66 -10.28 -3.31 1.28
CA ASN A 66 -10.12 -4.66 1.82
C ASN A 66 -10.24 -5.80 0.77
N HIS A 67 -9.77 -5.55 -0.46
CA HIS A 67 -9.61 -6.57 -1.49
C HIS A 67 -8.15 -6.76 -1.88
N PHE A 68 -7.84 -7.94 -2.40
CA PHE A 68 -6.64 -8.17 -3.18
C PHE A 68 -6.90 -7.85 -4.65
N LEU A 69 -5.96 -7.13 -5.26
CA LEU A 69 -5.75 -7.09 -6.70
C LEU A 69 -4.67 -8.11 -7.05
N ILE A 70 -5.03 -9.08 -7.88
CA ILE A 70 -4.12 -10.12 -8.34
C ILE A 70 -3.80 -9.82 -9.81
N ALA A 71 -2.52 -9.60 -10.09
CA ALA A 71 -2.07 -9.32 -11.44
C ALA A 71 -2.38 -10.52 -12.35
N MET A 72 -3.06 -10.26 -13.47
CA MET A 72 -3.29 -11.29 -14.48
C MET A 72 -1.96 -11.79 -15.06
N PRO A 73 -1.78 -13.08 -15.38
CA PRO A 73 -0.53 -13.58 -15.94
C PRO A 73 -0.10 -12.91 -17.25
N SER A 74 -1.05 -12.33 -18.00
CA SER A 74 -0.79 -11.54 -19.21
C SER A 74 -0.32 -10.11 -18.95
N MET A 75 -0.28 -9.66 -17.70
CA MET A 75 0.21 -8.33 -17.33
C MET A 75 1.72 -8.25 -17.56
N LEU A 76 2.12 -7.50 -18.58
CA LEU A 76 3.53 -7.30 -18.97
C LEU A 76 4.22 -6.17 -18.20
N ASP A 77 3.50 -5.51 -17.31
CA ASP A 77 4.06 -4.44 -16.50
C ASP A 77 5.19 -5.00 -15.60
N PRO A 78 6.42 -4.46 -15.65
CA PRO A 78 7.55 -4.99 -14.89
C PRO A 78 7.45 -4.72 -13.38
N ILE A 79 6.62 -3.76 -12.97
CA ILE A 79 6.38 -3.40 -11.58
C ILE A 79 5.32 -4.33 -11.00
N PHE A 80 4.20 -4.52 -11.71
CA PHE A 80 3.00 -5.20 -11.21
C PHE A 80 2.80 -6.64 -11.70
N GLY A 81 3.49 -7.09 -12.74
CA GLY A 81 3.41 -8.47 -13.22
C GLY A 81 3.74 -9.47 -12.09
N GLY A 82 2.84 -10.42 -11.84
CA GLY A 82 2.97 -11.42 -10.78
C GLY A 82 2.79 -10.88 -9.35
N THR A 83 2.26 -9.67 -9.18
CA THR A 83 2.03 -9.08 -7.85
C THR A 83 0.64 -9.39 -7.29
N VAL A 84 0.56 -9.34 -5.97
CA VAL A 84 -0.69 -9.20 -5.21
C VAL A 84 -0.62 -7.86 -4.49
N VAL A 85 -1.61 -6.99 -4.74
CA VAL A 85 -1.76 -5.71 -4.05
C VAL A 85 -2.92 -5.83 -3.07
N TYR A 86 -2.72 -5.41 -1.82
CA TYR A 86 -3.82 -5.20 -0.87
C TYR A 86 -4.32 -3.76 -0.98
N LEU A 87 -5.62 -3.58 -1.23
CA LEU A 87 -6.26 -2.26 -1.30
C LEU A 87 -6.66 -1.79 0.11
N CYS A 88 -6.02 -0.70 0.53
CA CYS A 88 -6.27 -0.05 1.81
C CYS A 88 -7.40 0.98 1.73
N GLU A 89 -7.61 1.57 0.55
CA GLU A 89 -8.70 2.51 0.30
C GLU A 89 -9.11 2.46 -1.18
N HIS A 90 -10.41 2.52 -1.46
CA HIS A 90 -10.97 2.73 -2.78
C HIS A 90 -12.22 3.61 -2.70
N ASN A 91 -12.20 4.76 -3.37
CA ASN A 91 -13.33 5.68 -3.44
C ASN A 91 -13.30 6.49 -4.75
N HIS A 92 -14.24 7.40 -4.95
CA HIS A 92 -14.32 8.23 -6.16
C HIS A 92 -13.07 9.09 -6.45
N ASN A 93 -12.22 9.35 -5.45
CA ASN A 93 -10.97 10.09 -5.61
C ASN A 93 -9.79 9.20 -6.04
N GLY A 94 -9.96 7.89 -6.08
CA GLY A 94 -8.93 6.94 -6.50
C GLY A 94 -8.81 5.73 -5.58
N ALA A 95 -7.65 5.07 -5.66
CA ALA A 95 -7.34 3.89 -4.84
C ALA A 95 -5.92 3.97 -4.27
N LEU A 96 -5.75 3.43 -3.07
CA LEU A 96 -4.46 3.23 -2.41
C LEU A 96 -4.30 1.75 -2.06
N GLY A 97 -3.15 1.19 -2.40
CA GLY A 97 -2.79 -0.16 -1.99
C GLY A 97 -1.30 -0.36 -1.81
N VAL A 98 -0.94 -1.52 -1.28
CA VAL A 98 0.45 -1.95 -1.08
C VAL A 98 0.65 -3.33 -1.66
N VAL A 99 1.74 -3.51 -2.42
CA VAL A 99 2.17 -4.83 -2.91
C VAL A 99 2.64 -5.67 -1.72
N ILE A 100 2.06 -6.85 -1.55
CA ILE A 100 2.32 -7.71 -0.38
C ILE A 100 3.24 -8.89 -0.67
N ASN A 101 3.67 -9.11 -1.92
CA ASN A 101 4.40 -10.31 -2.33
C ASN A 101 5.73 -10.04 -3.07
N LYS A 102 6.29 -8.83 -2.96
CA LYS A 102 7.54 -8.45 -3.62
C LYS A 102 8.59 -8.01 -2.57
N PRO A 103 9.47 -8.91 -2.12
CA PRO A 103 10.49 -8.57 -1.13
C PRO A 103 11.60 -7.73 -1.77
N THR A 104 12.22 -6.85 -0.98
CA THR A 104 13.43 -6.13 -1.39
C THR A 104 14.68 -6.78 -0.80
N ASP A 105 15.87 -6.30 -1.23
CA ASP A 105 17.15 -6.70 -0.63
C ASP A 105 17.39 -6.04 0.74
N MET A 106 16.52 -5.13 1.19
CA MET A 106 16.62 -4.48 2.49
C MET A 106 15.90 -5.30 3.55
N THR A 107 16.56 -5.51 4.69
CA THR A 107 15.99 -6.15 5.87
C THR A 107 15.59 -5.11 6.93
N MET A 108 14.75 -5.50 7.88
CA MET A 108 14.24 -4.61 8.92
C MET A 108 15.33 -3.96 9.78
N ASP A 109 16.40 -4.69 10.15
CA ASP A 109 17.56 -4.15 10.86
C ASP A 109 18.24 -3.01 10.08
N VAL A 110 18.44 -3.18 8.77
CA VAL A 110 18.99 -2.14 7.89
C VAL A 110 18.06 -0.94 7.80
N LEU A 111 16.74 -1.16 7.77
CA LEU A 111 15.76 -0.07 7.79
C LEU A 111 15.86 0.74 9.09
N PHE A 112 15.86 0.07 10.25
CA PHE A 112 15.95 0.73 11.56
C PHE A 112 17.24 1.56 11.71
N ASP A 113 18.37 1.02 11.26
CA ASP A 113 19.65 1.74 11.23
C ASP A 113 19.56 3.01 10.37
N ARG A 114 18.88 2.97 9.23
CA ARG A 114 18.72 4.14 8.33
C ARG A 114 17.87 5.24 8.94
N ILE A 115 16.79 4.89 9.65
CA ILE A 115 15.90 5.86 10.32
C ILE A 115 16.39 6.22 11.73
N ASN A 116 17.63 5.86 12.05
CA ASN A 116 18.32 6.13 13.32
C ASN A 116 17.50 5.66 14.54
N LEU A 117 16.80 4.54 14.38
CA LEU A 117 16.11 3.87 15.48
C LEU A 117 17.07 2.87 16.10
N LYS A 118 17.45 3.14 17.34
CA LYS A 118 18.24 2.21 18.12
C LYS A 118 17.35 1.05 18.52
N LEU A 119 17.71 -0.15 18.09
CA LEU A 119 17.15 -1.38 18.62
C LEU A 119 17.48 -1.47 20.11
N GLU A 120 16.50 -1.22 20.97
CA GLU A 120 16.66 -1.42 22.43
C GLU A 120 16.65 -2.90 22.77
N ILE A 121 15.88 -3.68 22.01
CA ILE A 121 15.95 -5.14 22.00
C ILE A 121 17.18 -5.55 21.20
N ARG A 122 18.26 -5.85 21.92
CA ARG A 122 19.46 -6.40 21.29
C ARG A 122 19.16 -7.84 20.85
N PRO A 123 19.63 -8.27 19.66
CA PRO A 123 19.36 -9.62 19.13
C PRO A 123 19.92 -10.77 20.00
N ASP A 124 20.69 -10.47 21.05
CA ASP A 124 21.23 -11.38 22.04
C ASP A 124 20.42 -11.45 23.35
N THR A 125 19.26 -10.78 23.43
CA THR A 125 18.36 -10.84 24.59
C THR A 125 17.29 -11.94 24.44
N PRO A 126 16.82 -12.56 25.53
CA PRO A 126 15.78 -13.60 25.49
C PRO A 126 14.44 -13.13 24.90
N ASP A 127 14.16 -11.83 25.01
CA ASP A 127 12.95 -11.18 24.52
C ASP A 127 13.10 -10.70 23.07
N ALA A 128 14.26 -10.93 22.44
CA ALA A 128 14.46 -10.60 21.05
C ALA A 128 13.59 -11.46 20.14
N MET A 129 12.97 -10.82 19.15
CA MET A 129 12.40 -11.48 17.98
C MET A 129 13.42 -11.44 16.83
N PRO A 130 14.52 -12.22 16.86
CA PRO A 130 15.58 -12.18 15.85
C PRO A 130 15.06 -12.45 14.44
N GLU A 131 13.97 -13.23 14.33
CA GLU A 131 13.31 -13.51 13.05
C GLU A 131 12.63 -12.27 12.45
N LEU A 132 12.09 -11.35 13.27
CA LEU A 132 11.46 -10.12 12.80
C LEU A 132 12.49 -9.18 12.16
N TYR A 133 13.65 -9.02 12.80
CA TYR A 133 14.72 -8.13 12.34
C TYR A 133 15.35 -8.57 11.02
N ARG A 134 15.31 -9.87 10.72
CA ARG A 134 15.79 -10.44 9.45
C ARG A 134 14.74 -10.51 8.36
N ARG A 135 13.48 -10.13 8.65
CA ARG A 135 12.45 -10.10 7.60
C ARG A 135 12.81 -9.07 6.53
N PRO A 136 12.55 -9.38 5.26
CA PRO A 136 12.71 -8.41 4.20
C PRO A 136 11.65 -7.32 4.34
N VAL A 137 12.05 -6.09 4.05
CA VAL A 137 11.13 -4.99 3.76
C VAL A 137 10.56 -5.22 2.37
N MET A 138 9.25 -5.03 2.21
CA MET A 138 8.58 -5.25 0.94
C MET A 138 8.65 -4.01 0.05
N PHE A 139 8.58 -4.20 -1.25
CA PHE A 139 8.28 -3.13 -2.19
C PHE A 139 6.77 -2.99 -2.24
N GLY A 140 6.22 -1.86 -1.78
CA GLY A 140 4.78 -1.62 -1.72
C GLY A 140 4.21 -0.93 -2.96
N GLY A 141 5.06 -0.32 -3.78
CA GLY A 141 4.69 0.24 -5.09
C GLY A 141 5.61 1.38 -5.53
N PRO A 142 5.39 1.93 -6.74
CA PRO A 142 6.28 2.90 -7.36
C PRO A 142 6.13 4.33 -6.83
N VAL A 143 5.08 4.60 -6.05
CA VAL A 143 4.81 5.93 -5.50
C VAL A 143 5.50 6.04 -4.14
N GLN A 144 6.17 7.16 -3.87
CA GLN A 144 6.81 7.43 -2.58
C GLN A 144 7.75 6.30 -2.12
N VAL A 145 8.60 5.79 -3.02
CA VAL A 145 9.52 4.66 -2.74
C VAL A 145 10.49 4.90 -1.57
N GLU A 146 10.63 6.14 -1.14
CA GLU A 146 11.43 6.55 0.01
C GLU A 146 10.61 6.61 1.32
N ARG A 147 9.30 6.40 1.27
CA ARG A 147 8.44 6.39 2.46
C ARG A 147 8.08 4.97 2.85
N GLY A 148 8.06 4.71 4.16
CA GLY A 148 7.60 3.43 4.67
C GLY A 148 6.10 3.44 4.97
N PHE A 149 5.46 2.34 4.62
CA PHE A 149 4.08 2.05 4.93
C PHE A 149 4.06 0.76 5.75
N VAL A 150 3.37 0.80 6.88
CA VAL A 150 3.32 -0.32 7.81
C VAL A 150 1.90 -0.85 7.85
N LEU A 151 1.69 -2.01 7.26
CA LEU A 151 0.43 -2.73 7.37
C LEU A 151 0.49 -3.60 8.62
N HIS A 152 -0.50 -3.49 9.50
CA HIS A 152 -0.45 -4.20 10.78
C HIS A 152 -1.82 -4.59 11.30
N SER A 153 -1.84 -5.51 12.27
CA SER A 153 -3.03 -5.80 13.05
C SER A 153 -3.38 -4.63 13.95
N THR A 154 -4.66 -4.35 14.06
CA THR A 154 -5.21 -3.32 14.94
C THR A 154 -4.88 -3.66 16.40
N SER A 155 -4.12 -2.80 17.06
CA SER A 155 -3.70 -2.99 18.46
C SER A 155 -3.75 -1.66 19.19
N GLU A 156 -3.04 -0.67 18.66
CA GLU A 156 -2.99 0.70 19.17
C GLU A 156 -3.20 1.73 18.06
N LYS A 157 -3.53 2.96 18.46
CA LYS A 157 -3.67 4.09 17.53
C LYS A 157 -2.35 4.81 17.39
N TYR A 158 -1.80 4.82 16.17
CA TYR A 158 -0.64 5.61 15.79
C TYR A 158 -1.05 6.92 15.12
N SER A 159 -0.12 7.87 15.08
CA SER A 159 -0.38 9.27 14.71
C SER A 159 -0.92 9.45 13.28
N SER A 160 -0.53 8.57 12.35
CA SER A 160 -1.01 8.58 10.96
C SER A 160 -1.47 7.19 10.54
N THR A 161 -2.67 6.79 10.99
CA THR A 161 -3.23 5.44 10.76
C THR A 161 -4.52 5.48 9.95
N LEU A 162 -4.52 4.80 8.81
CA LEU A 162 -5.70 4.50 8.01
C LEU A 162 -6.26 3.15 8.47
N GLN A 163 -7.42 3.17 9.10
CA GLN A 163 -8.14 1.97 9.49
C GLN A 163 -8.84 1.35 8.26
N VAL A 164 -8.42 0.16 7.83
CA VAL A 164 -9.03 -0.51 6.67
C VAL A 164 -10.16 -1.45 7.10
N THR A 165 -9.94 -2.22 8.16
CA THR A 165 -10.93 -3.09 8.79
C THR A 165 -10.72 -3.12 10.31
N ASP A 166 -11.55 -3.85 11.05
CA ASP A 166 -11.33 -4.10 12.47
C ASP A 166 -10.07 -4.92 12.75
N GLU A 167 -9.48 -5.58 11.75
CA GLU A 167 -8.29 -6.45 11.90
C GLU A 167 -7.03 -5.89 11.23
N VAL A 168 -7.15 -4.94 10.31
CA VAL A 168 -6.06 -4.45 9.46
C VAL A 168 -6.06 -2.93 9.40
N ALA A 169 -4.90 -2.35 9.69
CA ALA A 169 -4.65 -0.91 9.57
C ALA A 169 -3.34 -0.64 8.83
N LEU A 170 -3.26 0.52 8.17
CA LEU A 170 -2.08 1.01 7.46
C LEU A 170 -1.59 2.29 8.14
N THR A 171 -0.36 2.28 8.63
CA THR A 171 0.27 3.43 9.27
C THR A 171 1.46 3.94 8.47
N THR A 172 1.59 5.26 8.35
CA THR A 172 2.73 5.93 7.72
C THR A 172 3.68 6.57 8.71
N SER A 173 3.21 6.83 9.95
CA SER A 173 4.00 7.47 10.98
C SER A 173 5.11 6.56 11.52
N LYS A 174 6.20 7.17 12.00
CA LYS A 174 7.37 6.45 12.51
C LYS A 174 7.12 5.75 13.86
N ASP A 175 6.16 6.23 14.64
CA ASP A 175 5.80 5.71 15.96
C ASP A 175 5.47 4.20 15.96
N VAL A 176 4.87 3.66 14.90
CA VAL A 176 4.66 2.19 14.78
C VAL A 176 5.99 1.45 14.62
N LEU A 177 6.95 2.00 13.86
CA LEU A 177 8.28 1.40 13.70
C LEU A 177 9.08 1.49 15.00
N GLU A 178 8.91 2.56 15.78
CA GLU A 178 9.45 2.71 17.13
C GLU A 178 8.88 1.64 18.07
N ALA A 179 7.56 1.46 18.09
CA ALA A 179 6.90 0.43 18.89
C ALA A 179 7.41 -0.98 18.52
N VAL A 180 7.50 -1.27 17.22
CA VAL A 180 8.05 -2.55 16.72
C VAL A 180 9.52 -2.73 17.12
N ALA A 181 10.33 -1.67 17.07
CA ALA A 181 11.74 -1.73 17.48
C ALA A 181 11.91 -1.98 18.99
N HIS A 182 10.97 -1.52 19.81
CA HIS A 182 10.95 -1.72 21.27
C HIS A 182 10.24 -2.99 21.73
N GLY A 183 9.56 -3.70 20.82
CA GLY A 183 8.80 -4.93 21.13
C GLY A 183 7.37 -4.69 21.63
N ASP A 184 6.93 -3.44 21.70
CA ASP A 184 5.58 -3.02 22.05
C ASP A 184 4.70 -2.81 20.81
N GLY A 185 5.15 -3.29 19.65
CA GLY A 185 4.46 -3.16 18.38
C GLY A 185 3.29 -4.13 18.20
N PRO A 186 2.53 -3.99 17.11
CA PRO A 186 1.44 -4.90 16.76
C PRO A 186 1.93 -6.33 16.57
N GLU A 187 1.10 -7.30 16.95
CA GLU A 187 1.44 -8.75 16.84
C GLU A 187 1.77 -9.16 15.40
N ARG A 188 1.03 -8.63 14.43
CA ARG A 188 1.24 -8.88 13.00
C ARG A 188 1.62 -7.59 12.30
N VAL A 189 2.75 -7.61 11.60
CA VAL A 189 3.29 -6.44 10.88
C VAL A 189 3.91 -6.84 9.54
N LEU A 190 3.67 -6.03 8.53
CA LEU A 190 4.28 -6.06 7.20
C LEU A 190 4.74 -4.64 6.86
N VAL A 191 6.05 -4.45 6.71
CA VAL A 191 6.63 -3.16 6.36
C VAL A 191 6.92 -3.12 4.87
N THR A 192 6.47 -2.06 4.20
CA THR A 192 6.69 -1.83 2.78
C THR A 192 7.35 -0.46 2.57
N LEU A 193 8.12 -0.32 1.49
CA LEU A 193 8.58 0.97 0.97
C LEU A 193 7.80 1.33 -0.28
N GLY A 194 7.27 2.55 -0.30
CA GLY A 194 6.33 3.00 -1.31
C GLY A 194 4.97 2.35 -1.23
N CYS A 195 4.06 2.89 -2.02
CA CYS A 195 2.70 2.42 -2.19
C CYS A 195 2.31 2.42 -3.67
N SER A 196 1.16 1.82 -3.94
CA SER A 196 0.53 1.79 -5.26
C SER A 196 -0.71 2.68 -5.21
N GLY A 197 -0.77 3.66 -6.10
CA GLY A 197 -1.87 4.61 -6.19
C GLY A 197 -2.53 4.56 -7.55
N TRP A 198 -3.85 4.71 -7.58
CA TRP A 198 -4.65 4.85 -8.80
C TRP A 198 -5.41 6.17 -8.77
N SER A 199 -5.38 6.89 -9.88
CA SER A 199 -6.22 8.07 -10.08
C SER A 199 -7.71 7.71 -10.15
N PRO A 200 -8.63 8.69 -10.00
CA PRO A 200 -10.06 8.47 -10.15
C PRO A 200 -10.42 7.67 -11.42
N GLY A 201 -11.12 6.55 -11.26
CA GLY A 201 -11.58 5.70 -12.38
C GLY A 201 -10.48 4.87 -13.06
N GLN A 202 -9.21 5.01 -12.66
CA GLN A 202 -8.10 4.30 -13.31
C GLN A 202 -8.15 2.80 -13.01
N LEU A 203 -8.36 2.43 -11.74
CA LEU A 203 -8.39 1.04 -11.29
C LEU A 203 -9.50 0.26 -11.99
N GLU A 204 -10.70 0.82 -12.05
CA GLU A 204 -11.87 0.24 -12.72
C GLU A 204 -11.61 0.08 -14.22
N GLY A 205 -10.93 1.05 -14.83
CA GLY A 205 -10.47 0.94 -16.21
C GLY A 205 -9.49 -0.21 -16.42
N GLU A 206 -8.57 -0.44 -15.48
CA GLU A 206 -7.62 -1.56 -15.53
C GLU A 206 -8.29 -2.91 -15.31
N ILE A 207 -9.26 -3.00 -14.39
CA ILE A 207 -10.10 -4.19 -14.19
C ILE A 207 -10.90 -4.48 -15.46
N GLY A 208 -11.53 -3.47 -16.07
CA GLY A 208 -12.29 -3.62 -17.32
C GLY A 208 -11.45 -4.06 -18.53
N ARG A 209 -10.12 -3.84 -18.47
CA ARG A 209 -9.15 -4.32 -19.47
C ARG A 209 -8.54 -5.68 -19.11
N ASN A 210 -9.04 -6.36 -18.08
CA ASN A 210 -8.50 -7.62 -17.56
C ASN A 210 -7.03 -7.50 -17.10
N GLY A 211 -6.65 -6.38 -16.49
CA GLY A 211 -5.35 -6.24 -15.82
C GLY A 211 -5.31 -6.93 -14.46
N TRP A 212 -6.42 -6.86 -13.73
CA TRP A 212 -6.52 -7.33 -12.35
C TRP A 212 -7.70 -8.28 -12.17
N LEU A 213 -7.47 -9.34 -11.38
CA LEU A 213 -8.55 -10.06 -10.71
C LEU A 213 -8.73 -9.45 -9.32
N THR A 214 -9.98 -9.39 -8.84
CA THR A 214 -10.29 -8.87 -7.52
C THR A 214 -10.91 -9.95 -6.64
N VAL A 215 -10.47 -10.04 -5.38
CA VAL A 215 -11.05 -10.96 -4.40
C VAL A 215 -10.99 -10.33 -3.02
N LYS A 216 -11.98 -10.62 -2.17
CA LYS A 216 -11.95 -10.13 -0.78
C LYS A 216 -10.68 -10.63 -0.10
N ALA A 217 -10.01 -9.75 0.62
CA ALA A 217 -8.75 -10.08 1.27
C ALA A 217 -8.96 -11.02 2.47
N ASP A 218 -7.99 -11.92 2.64
CA ASP A 218 -7.80 -12.74 3.84
C ASP A 218 -6.50 -12.28 4.52
N PRO A 219 -6.57 -11.68 5.74
CA PRO A 219 -5.40 -11.22 6.46
C PRO A 219 -4.32 -12.31 6.69
N ALA A 220 -4.69 -13.59 6.74
CA ALA A 220 -3.73 -14.68 6.88
C ALA A 220 -2.73 -14.72 5.70
N ILE A 221 -3.19 -14.37 4.49
CA ILE A 221 -2.33 -14.28 3.30
C ILE A 221 -1.28 -13.16 3.45
N ILE A 222 -1.64 -12.08 4.16
CA ILE A 222 -0.78 -10.91 4.37
C ILE A 222 0.27 -11.18 5.44
N PHE A 223 -0.12 -11.83 6.54
CA PHE A 223 0.72 -11.87 7.75
C PHE A 223 1.32 -13.24 8.06
N GLU A 224 0.68 -14.33 7.63
CA GLU A 224 1.05 -15.69 8.06
C GLU A 224 1.74 -16.48 6.95
N LEU A 225 1.38 -16.23 5.69
CA LEU A 225 1.96 -16.96 4.57
C LEU A 225 3.33 -16.43 4.13
N PRO A 226 4.27 -17.33 3.77
CA PRO A 226 5.49 -16.98 3.05
C PRO A 226 5.16 -16.22 1.77
N VAL A 227 6.02 -15.26 1.42
CA VAL A 227 5.81 -14.31 0.31
C VAL A 227 5.56 -15.03 -1.02
N GLU A 228 6.28 -16.12 -1.28
CA GLU A 228 6.20 -16.90 -2.51
C GLU A 228 4.85 -17.61 -2.67
N GLN A 229 4.13 -17.84 -1.58
CA GLN A 229 2.85 -18.54 -1.57
C GLN A 229 1.65 -17.58 -1.71
N ARG A 230 1.84 -16.28 -1.45
CA ARG A 230 0.73 -15.30 -1.38
C ARG A 230 -0.03 -15.17 -2.68
N PHE A 231 0.67 -15.21 -3.82
CA PHE A 231 0.05 -15.13 -5.15
C PHE A 231 -0.88 -16.32 -5.41
N THR A 232 -0.38 -17.54 -5.22
CA THR A 232 -1.16 -18.77 -5.39
C THR A 232 -2.32 -18.84 -4.39
N ALA A 233 -2.09 -18.46 -3.13
CA ALA A 233 -3.14 -18.44 -2.13
C ALA A 233 -4.26 -17.44 -2.46
N ALA A 234 -3.90 -16.25 -2.96
CA ALA A 234 -4.89 -15.24 -3.38
C ALA A 234 -5.72 -15.74 -4.58
N LEU A 235 -5.10 -16.41 -5.57
CA LEU A 235 -5.83 -17.05 -6.67
C LEU A 235 -6.77 -18.16 -6.18
N ALA A 236 -6.34 -18.94 -5.20
CA ALA A 236 -7.15 -20.02 -4.63
C ALA A 236 -8.43 -19.49 -3.95
N LEU A 237 -8.45 -18.25 -3.43
CA LEU A 237 -9.66 -17.62 -2.90
C LEU A 237 -10.75 -17.42 -3.97
N LEU A 238 -10.37 -17.29 -5.24
CA LEU A 238 -11.30 -17.23 -6.37
C LEU A 238 -11.79 -18.61 -6.82
N GLY A 239 -11.29 -19.69 -6.21
CA GLY A 239 -11.48 -21.05 -6.71
C GLY A 239 -10.74 -21.33 -8.02
N ILE A 240 -9.72 -20.52 -8.34
CA ILE A 240 -8.94 -20.64 -9.57
C ILE A 240 -7.60 -21.30 -9.23
N ASP A 241 -7.31 -22.40 -9.92
CA ASP A 241 -5.96 -22.99 -9.92
C ASP A 241 -5.06 -22.16 -10.86
N PRO A 242 -3.85 -21.72 -10.44
CA PRO A 242 -2.90 -21.01 -11.30
C PRO A 242 -2.64 -21.70 -12.65
N VAL A 243 -2.71 -23.04 -12.70
CA VAL A 243 -2.56 -23.83 -13.92
C VAL A 243 -3.66 -23.53 -14.95
N MET A 244 -4.84 -23.10 -14.50
CA MET A 244 -5.94 -22.71 -15.40
C MET A 244 -5.74 -21.32 -16.03
N LEU A 245 -4.83 -20.50 -15.50
CA LEU A 245 -4.53 -19.15 -16.01
C LEU A 245 -3.26 -19.09 -16.86
N SER A 246 -2.37 -20.08 -16.74
CA SER A 246 -1.28 -20.29 -17.69
C SER A 246 -1.88 -20.84 -18.99
N GLY A 247 -1.98 -20.00 -20.02
CA GLY A 247 -2.55 -20.33 -21.34
C GLY A 247 -1.83 -21.43 -22.13
N ASP A 248 -1.03 -22.29 -21.50
CA ASP A 248 -0.50 -23.49 -22.11
C ASP A 248 -1.54 -24.60 -21.94
N ALA A 249 -2.58 -24.53 -22.77
CA ALA A 249 -3.41 -25.68 -23.10
C ALA A 249 -2.51 -26.71 -23.82
N GLY A 250 -1.77 -27.49 -23.03
CA GLY A 250 -0.98 -28.61 -23.50
C GLY A 250 -1.87 -29.59 -24.25
N ARG A 251 -1.79 -29.56 -25.57
CA ARG A 251 -2.22 -30.68 -26.41
C ARG A 251 -1.22 -31.82 -26.24
N ALA A 252 -1.64 -32.89 -25.56
CA ALA A 252 -1.20 -34.25 -25.83
C ALA A 252 -2.23 -35.24 -25.27
#